data_AF-F4XIV4-F1
#
_entry.id   AF-F4XIV4-F1
#
_cell.length_a   1.000
_cell.length_b   1.000
_cell.length_c   1.000
_cell.angle_alpha   90.00
_cell.angle_beta   90.00
_cell.angle_gamma   90.00
#
_symmetry.space_group_name_H-M   'P 1'
#
loop_
_entity.id
_entity.type
_entity.pdbx_description
1 polymer ?
#
loop_
_entity_poly.entity_id
_entity_poly.type
_entity_poly.pdbx_seq_one_letter_code
_entity_poly.pdbx_strand_id
1 'polypeptide(L)' 'MTEADLAQDLVDMGIPKADIIFGLHPSYKRPYTDYGVA' A
#
# COMPACT_ATOMS: atom_id res chain seq x y z
N MET A 1 -10.74 -8.33 -10.97
CA MET A 1 -10.12 -8.04 -9.66
C MET A 1 -9.66 -9.36 -9.09
N THR A 2 -8.44 -9.43 -8.59
CA THR A 2 -7.92 -10.61 -7.88
C THR A 2 -8.19 -10.43 -6.38
N GLU A 3 -8.26 -11.53 -5.64
CA GLU A 3 -8.39 -11.50 -4.17
C GLU A 3 -7.03 -11.31 -3.46
N ALA A 4 -5.94 -11.28 -4.22
CA ALA A 4 -4.59 -11.13 -3.70
C ALA A 4 -4.35 -9.74 -3.06
N ASP A 5 -3.80 -9.74 -1.85
CA ASP A 5 -3.34 -8.54 -1.16
C ASP A 5 -1.85 -8.31 -1.46
N LEU A 6 -1.60 -7.67 -2.62
CA LEU A 6 -0.24 -7.37 -3.07
C LEU A 6 0.54 -6.51 -2.08
N ALA A 7 -0.12 -5.65 -1.30
CA ALA A 7 0.58 -4.82 -0.33
C ALA A 7 1.10 -5.66 0.83
N GLN A 8 0.31 -6.64 1.28
CA GLN A 8 0.76 -7.57 2.31
C GLN A 8 1.88 -8.49 1.80
N ASP A 9 1.79 -8.98 0.56
CA ASP A 9 2.85 -9.79 -0.04
C ASP A 9 4.19 -9.03 -0.07
N LEU A 10 4.18 -7.74 -0.43
CA LEU A 10 5.38 -6.90 -0.44
C LEU A 10 5.93 -6.67 0.99
N VAL A 11 5.07 -6.52 1.99
CA VAL A 11 5.48 -6.43 3.39
C VAL A 11 6.12 -7.73 3.86
N ASP A 12 5.56 -8.88 3.49
CA ASP A 12 6.10 -10.20 3.83
C ASP A 12 7.46 -10.47 3.15
N MET A 13 7.71 -9.83 2.00
CA MET A 13 9.02 -9.79 1.33
C MET A 13 10.02 -8.83 2.00
N GLY A 14 9.61 -8.10 3.05
CA GLY A 14 10.47 -7.21 3.83
C GLY A 14 10.46 -5.75 3.36
N ILE A 15 9.53 -5.36 2.48
CA ILE A 15 9.41 -3.96 2.04
C ILE A 15 8.68 -3.15 3.13
N PRO A 16 9.26 -2.03 3.60
CA PRO A 16 8.59 -1.18 4.57
C PRO A 16 7.26 -0.64 4.03
N LYS A 17 6.20 -0.63 4.86
CA LYS A 17 4.89 -0.07 4.48
C LYS A 17 4.96 1.37 3.96
N ALA A 18 5.90 2.16 4.49
CA ALA A 18 6.14 3.54 4.06
C ALA A 18 6.56 3.68 2.59
N ASP A 19 7.16 2.63 2.00
CA ASP A 19 7.62 2.61 0.61
C ASP A 19 6.56 2.06 -0.36
N ILE A 20 5.44 1.55 0.16
CA ILE A 20 4.33 1.02 -0.63
C ILE A 20 3.26 2.10 -0.75
N ILE A 21 2.77 2.40 -1.96
CA ILE A 21 1.77 3.45 -2.17
C ILE A 21 0.60 2.89 -2.98
N PHE A 22 -0.62 3.10 -2.46
CA PHE A 22 -1.84 2.76 -3.18
C PHE A 22 -2.15 3.76 -4.28
N GLY A 23 -1.53 3.56 -5.45
CA GLY A 23 -1.73 4.40 -6.64
C GLY A 23 -3.18 4.48 -7.12
N LEU A 24 -3.96 3.42 -6.89
CA LEU A 24 -5.39 3.36 -7.25
C LEU A 24 -6.30 4.07 -6.24
N HIS A 25 -5.80 4.43 -5.05
CA HIS A 25 -6.54 5.22 -4.08
C HIS A 25 -6.35 6.72 -4.37
N PRO A 26 -7.42 7.53 -4.25
CA PRO A 26 -7.32 8.98 -4.26
C PRO A 26 -6.30 9.47 -3.22
N SER A 27 -5.51 10.51 -3.55
CA SER A 27 -4.42 10.99 -2.69
C SER A 27 -4.87 11.34 -1.28
N TYR A 28 -6.06 11.92 -1.11
CA TYR A 28 -6.59 12.28 0.20
C TYR A 28 -6.92 11.08 1.11
N LYS A 29 -7.02 9.86 0.56
CA LYS A 29 -7.28 8.64 1.36
C LYS A 29 -6.00 7.94 1.82
N ARG A 30 -4.87 8.18 1.14
CA ARG A 30 -3.58 7.54 1.45
C ARG A 30 -3.09 7.76 2.88
N PRO A 31 -3.30 8.94 3.53
CA PRO A 31 -2.90 9.12 4.92
C PRO A 31 -3.58 8.19 5.92
N TYR A 32 -4.70 7.54 5.53
CA TYR A 32 -5.49 6.68 6.40
C TYR A 32 -5.27 5.19 6.14
N THR A 33 -4.28 4.83 5.29
CA THR A 33 -4.04 3.43 4.90
C THR A 33 -2.85 2.79 5.58
N ASP A 34 -2.13 3.48 6.48
CA ASP A 34 -0.87 3.01 7.12
C ASP A 34 0.28 2.69 6.14
N TYR A 35 0.13 3.10 4.88
CA TYR A 35 1.10 2.98 3.80
C TYR A 35 1.60 4.37 3.37
N GLY A 36 2.54 4.42 2.41
CA GLY A 36 3.10 5.66 1.88
C GLY A 36 2.07 6.60 1.22
N VAL A 37 2.41 7.89 1.21
CA VAL A 37 1.47 9.00 0.91
C VAL A 37 1.94 9.92 -0.23
N ALA A 38 2.95 9.55 -1.02
CA ALA A 38 3.54 10.43 -2.03
C ALA A 38 2.54 11.02 -3.05
#